data_AF-A0A7K4BKT1-F1
#
_entry.id   AF-A0A7K4BKT1-F1
#
_cell.length_a   1.000
_cell.length_b   1.000
_cell.length_c   1.000
_cell.angle_alpha   90.00
_cell.angle_beta   90.00
_cell.angle_gamma   90.00
#
_symmetry.space_group_name_H-M   'P 1'
#
loop_
_entity.id
_entity.type
_entity.pdbx_description
1 polymer ?
#
loop_
_entity_poly.entity_id
_entity_poly.type
_entity_poly.pdbx_seq_one_letter_code
_entity_poly.pdbx_strand_id
1 'polypeptide(L)'
;MIDISNIKYPELERIANLKPNPEILLGQEIYWTVKRDGSNIGVYLDNEDNIQLRSRNLPIASDMFYSGFNQTSHVDAIRDMILNERDYGDEIVVFGEMLMKGRSPTRIEMHEDFDYVVFDIWSTKQNRFLHY
;
A
#
# COMPACT_ATOMS: atom_id res chain seq x y z
N MET A 1 12.45 -12.95 6.81
CA MET A 1 12.05 -13.08 5.40
C MET A 1 10.54 -13.05 5.35
N ILE A 2 10.00 -11.92 4.91
CA ILE A 2 8.58 -11.70 4.72
C ILE A 2 8.03 -12.76 3.76
N ASP A 3 7.07 -13.55 4.23
CA ASP A 3 6.22 -14.33 3.34
C ASP A 3 5.11 -13.43 2.80
N ILE A 4 5.43 -12.69 1.74
CA ILE A 4 4.54 -11.70 1.14
C ILE A 4 3.23 -12.31 0.63
N SER A 5 3.20 -13.63 0.37
CA SER A 5 2.01 -14.32 -0.15
C SER A 5 0.87 -14.39 0.87
N ASN A 6 1.22 -14.35 2.17
CA ASN A 6 0.28 -14.38 3.28
C ASN A 6 -0.18 -12.98 3.72
N ILE A 7 0.56 -11.94 3.36
CA ILE A 7 0.19 -10.56 3.68
C ILE A 7 -0.73 -10.09 2.56
N LYS A 8 -2.01 -9.85 2.86
CA LYS A 8 -2.99 -9.34 1.89
C LYS A 8 -3.63 -8.07 2.40
N TYR A 9 -3.72 -7.07 1.54
CA TYR A 9 -4.55 -5.92 1.83
C TYR A 9 -6.02 -6.33 1.77
N PRO A 10 -6.83 -6.04 2.80
CA PRO A 10 -8.21 -6.48 2.85
C PRO A 10 -9.05 -5.82 1.76
N GLU A 11 -10.14 -6.49 1.37
CA GLU A 11 -11.17 -5.85 0.57
C GLU A 11 -12.02 -4.97 1.46
N LEU A 12 -12.03 -3.67 1.16
CA LEU A 12 -12.83 -2.71 1.88
C LEU A 12 -14.23 -2.63 1.27
N GLU A 13 -15.23 -2.81 2.11
CA GLU A 13 -16.63 -2.70 1.72
C GLU A 13 -17.11 -1.25 1.72
N ARG A 14 -18.20 -1.00 0.98
CA ARG A 14 -18.88 0.29 1.06
C ARG A 14 -19.52 0.43 2.43
N ILE A 15 -19.47 1.63 3.01
CA ILE A 15 -20.11 1.93 4.31
C ILE A 15 -21.59 1.54 4.30
N ALA A 16 -22.28 1.77 3.18
CA ALA A 16 -23.69 1.40 3.00
C ALA A 16 -23.96 -0.12 2.97
N ASN A 17 -22.94 -0.97 3.03
CA ASN A 17 -23.05 -2.44 3.02
C ASN A 17 -22.63 -3.08 4.36
N LEU A 18 -22.18 -2.29 5.35
CA LEU A 18 -21.72 -2.80 6.64
C LEU A 18 -22.85 -3.50 7.41
N LYS A 19 -22.57 -4.31 8.43
CA LYS A 19 -23.64 -4.99 9.20
C LYS A 19 -23.32 -4.98 10.69
N PRO A 20 -24.23 -4.55 11.58
CA PRO A 20 -25.51 -3.87 11.29
C PRO A 20 -25.30 -2.48 10.66
N ASN A 21 -26.22 -2.10 9.77
CA ASN A 21 -25.98 -1.10 8.73
C ASN A 21 -26.76 0.19 8.97
N PRO A 22 -26.13 1.38 9.04
CA PRO A 22 -24.72 1.69 9.31
C PRO A 22 -24.44 1.95 10.81
N GLU A 23 -25.33 1.53 11.71
CA GLU A 23 -25.27 1.89 13.14
C GLU A 23 -24.00 1.39 13.84
N ILE A 24 -23.32 0.39 13.27
CA ILE A 24 -22.04 -0.11 13.76
C ILE A 24 -20.97 0.98 13.88
N LEU A 25 -21.07 2.05 13.08
CA LEU A 25 -20.13 3.16 13.10
C LEU A 25 -20.47 4.24 14.13
N LEU A 26 -21.65 4.20 14.76
CA LEU A 26 -22.05 5.23 15.73
C LEU A 26 -21.17 5.16 16.99
N GLY A 27 -20.62 6.32 17.38
CA GLY A 27 -19.75 6.45 18.55
C GLY A 27 -18.31 5.97 18.34
N GLN A 28 -17.94 5.56 17.12
CA GLN A 28 -16.56 5.22 16.76
C GLN A 28 -15.80 6.47 16.31
N GLU A 29 -14.50 6.53 16.61
CA GLU A 29 -13.60 7.50 15.99
C GLU A 29 -13.24 7.03 14.58
N ILE A 30 -13.39 7.91 13.58
CA ILE A 30 -13.22 7.58 12.17
C ILE A 30 -12.28 8.59 11.52
N TYR A 31 -11.23 8.06 10.90
CA TYR A 31 -10.29 8.83 10.08
C TYR A 31 -10.70 8.69 8.61
N TRP A 32 -10.77 9.81 7.91
CA TRP A 32 -11.10 9.85 6.48
C TRP A 32 -9.85 10.12 5.67
N THR A 33 -9.53 9.20 4.77
CA THR A 33 -8.45 9.35 3.81
C THR A 33 -9.02 9.52 2.40
N VAL A 34 -8.30 10.24 1.55
CA VAL A 34 -8.69 10.39 0.15
C VAL A 34 -8.47 9.06 -0.57
N LYS A 35 -9.53 8.48 -1.12
CA LYS A 35 -9.40 7.30 -1.98
C LYS A 35 -8.94 7.75 -3.38
N ARG A 36 -7.72 7.39 -3.76
CA ARG A 36 -7.17 7.60 -5.11
C ARG A 36 -7.57 6.48 -6.07
N ASP A 37 -7.53 6.76 -7.37
CA ASP A 37 -7.82 5.81 -8.44
C ASP A 37 -6.52 5.37 -9.15
N GLY A 38 -5.92 4.28 -8.66
CA GLY A 38 -4.71 3.71 -9.20
C GLY A 38 -4.66 2.20 -9.02
N SER A 39 -3.49 1.69 -8.66
CA SER A 39 -3.29 0.27 -8.36
C SER A 39 -2.72 0.09 -6.96
N ASN A 40 -3.36 -0.78 -6.17
CA ASN A 40 -2.86 -1.19 -4.87
C ASN A 40 -1.54 -1.95 -5.02
N ILE A 41 -0.46 -1.35 -4.50
CA ILE A 41 0.90 -1.90 -4.52
C ILE A 41 1.45 -1.92 -3.10
N GLY A 42 2.03 -3.07 -2.73
CA GLY A 42 2.81 -3.21 -1.50
C GLY A 42 4.30 -3.19 -1.82
N VAL A 43 5.07 -2.41 -1.07
CA VAL A 43 6.52 -2.25 -1.20
C VAL A 43 7.20 -2.91 0.01
N TYR A 44 8.21 -3.72 -0.24
CA TYR A 44 9.02 -4.37 0.79
C TYR A 44 10.46 -4.54 0.28
N LEU A 45 11.38 -4.94 1.17
CA LEU A 45 12.76 -5.23 0.80
C LEU A 45 13.03 -6.73 0.85
N ASP A 46 13.79 -7.24 -0.12
CA ASP A 46 14.34 -8.59 -0.06
C ASP A 46 15.57 -8.67 0.85
N ASN A 47 16.29 -9.81 0.78
CA ASN A 47 17.47 -10.07 1.59
C ASN A 47 18.71 -9.30 1.11
N GLU A 48 18.66 -8.71 -0.08
CA GLU A 48 19.74 -7.92 -0.68
C GLU A 48 19.44 -6.41 -0.59
N ASP A 49 18.44 -6.04 0.22
CA ASP A 49 17.95 -4.68 0.40
C ASP A 49 17.47 -4.01 -0.91
N ASN A 50 17.03 -4.83 -1.87
CA ASN A 50 16.40 -4.36 -3.09
C ASN A 50 14.89 -4.23 -2.89
N ILE A 51 14.33 -3.21 -3.53
CA ILE A 51 12.89 -2.96 -3.53
C ILE A 51 12.17 -4.05 -4.30
N GLN A 52 11.18 -4.64 -3.65
CA GLN A 52 10.24 -5.57 -4.24
C GLN A 52 8.82 -4.99 -4.17
N LEU A 53 8.10 -5.13 -5.28
CA LEU A 53 6.72 -4.69 -5.40
C LEU A 53 5.81 -5.90 -5.52
N ARG A 54 4.73 -5.90 -4.75
CA ARG A 54 3.61 -6.82 -4.91
C ARG A 54 2.40 -6.08 -5.43
N SER A 55 1.54 -6.77 -6.16
CA SER A 55 0.20 -6.26 -6.49
C SER A 55 -0.86 -6.97 -5.65
N ARG A 56 -2.12 -6.53 -5.74
CA ARG A 56 -3.24 -7.10 -4.97
C ARG A 56 -3.31 -8.63 -5.01
N ASN A 57 -3.10 -9.24 -6.17
CA ASN A 57 -3.27 -10.68 -6.38
C ASN A 57 -1.97 -11.43 -6.70
N LEU A 58 -0.85 -10.72 -6.87
CA LEU A 58 0.43 -11.33 -7.24
C LEU A 58 1.52 -10.92 -6.23
N PRO A 59 2.31 -11.88 -5.71
CA PRO A 59 3.47 -11.62 -4.86
C PRO A 59 4.50 -10.69 -5.48
N ILE A 60 4.58 -10.70 -6.82
CA ILE A 60 5.49 -9.88 -7.61
C ILE A 60 4.63 -9.08 -8.60
N ALA A 61 4.81 -7.77 -8.62
CA ALA A 61 4.17 -6.88 -9.57
C ALA A 61 4.83 -6.98 -10.96
N SER A 62 4.14 -6.53 -12.00
CA SER A 62 4.74 -6.47 -13.34
C SER A 62 5.80 -5.37 -13.44
N ASP A 63 6.74 -5.53 -14.38
CA ASP A 63 7.85 -4.57 -14.64
C ASP A 63 7.38 -3.12 -14.88
N MET A 64 6.15 -2.96 -15.37
CA MET A 64 5.51 -1.67 -15.55
C MET A 64 5.38 -0.91 -14.22
N PHE A 65 5.02 -1.60 -13.13
CA PHE A 65 4.91 -0.99 -11.81
C PHE A 65 6.27 -0.64 -11.22
N TYR A 66 7.29 -1.49 -11.43
CA TYR A 66 8.66 -1.14 -11.04
C TYR A 66 9.16 0.10 -11.78
N SER A 67 8.94 0.16 -13.10
CA SER A 67 9.32 1.30 -13.93
C SER A 67 8.59 2.58 -13.52
N GLY A 68 7.31 2.49 -13.16
CA GLY A 68 6.54 3.62 -12.66
C GLY A 68 6.98 4.06 -11.27
N PHE A 69 7.17 3.11 -10.35
CA PHE A 69 7.59 3.38 -8.97
C PHE A 69 8.95 4.06 -8.92
N ASN A 70 9.91 3.62 -9.75
CA ASN A 70 11.23 4.22 -9.87
C ASN A 70 11.23 5.65 -10.45
N GLN A 71 10.11 6.10 -11.03
CA GLN A 71 9.93 7.49 -11.48
C GLN A 71 9.29 8.38 -10.40
N THR A 72 8.83 7.80 -9.30
CA THR A 72 8.30 8.57 -8.17
C THR A 72 9.44 9.18 -7.36
N SER A 73 9.16 10.31 -6.68
CA SER A 73 10.14 10.94 -5.79
C SER A 73 10.29 10.22 -4.43
N HIS A 74 9.53 9.15 -4.19
CA HIS A 74 9.38 8.53 -2.87
C HIS A 74 10.21 7.26 -2.68
N VAL A 75 10.88 6.77 -3.73
CA VAL A 75 11.61 5.49 -3.73
C VAL A 75 12.61 5.41 -2.59
N ASP A 76 13.50 6.40 -2.49
CA ASP A 76 14.57 6.41 -1.48
C ASP A 76 13.99 6.55 -0.07
N ALA A 77 13.03 7.45 0.11
CA ALA A 77 12.38 7.65 1.42
C ALA A 77 11.67 6.39 1.93
N ILE A 78 10.99 5.65 1.05
CA ILE A 78 10.32 4.39 1.40
C ILE A 78 11.36 3.31 1.72
N ARG A 79 12.43 3.21 0.92
CA ARG A 79 13.52 2.27 1.17
C ARG A 79 14.16 2.52 2.53
N ASP A 80 14.51 3.77 2.81
CA ASP A 80 15.14 4.18 4.08
C ASP A 80 14.21 3.89 5.26
N MET A 81 12.90 4.15 5.13
CA MET A 81 11.94 3.80 6.17
C MET A 81 11.91 2.29 6.45
N ILE A 82 11.87 1.44 5.43
CA ILE A 82 11.84 -0.02 5.61
C ILE A 82 13.15 -0.52 6.22
N LEU A 83 14.29 0.03 5.80
CA LEU A 83 15.60 -0.29 6.38
C LEU A 83 15.67 0.10 7.86
N ASN A 84 15.23 1.31 8.20
CA ASN A 84 15.22 1.77 9.58
C ASN A 84 14.36 0.87 10.47
N GLU A 85 13.15 0.48 10.04
CA GLU A 85 12.31 -0.45 10.83
C GLU A 85 12.96 -1.84 11.00
N ARG A 86 13.67 -2.32 9.97
CA ARG A 86 14.46 -3.57 10.03
C ARG A 86 15.55 -3.49 11.09
N ASP A 87 16.23 -2.35 11.22
CA ASP A 87 17.24 -2.11 12.26
C ASP A 87 16.65 -2.15 13.69
N TYR A 88 15.36 -1.81 13.84
CA TYR A 88 14.61 -1.95 15.10
C TYR A 88 13.91 -3.32 15.25
N GLY A 89 14.22 -4.27 14.36
CA GLY A 89 13.77 -5.66 14.42
C GLY A 89 12.34 -5.90 13.95
N ASP A 90 11.82 -5.08 13.03
CA ASP A 90 10.54 -5.31 12.36
C ASP A 90 10.72 -5.35 10.83
N GLU A 91 10.16 -6.35 10.18
CA GLU A 91 10.04 -6.34 8.72
C GLU A 91 8.66 -5.76 8.37
N ILE A 92 8.61 -4.69 7.58
CA ILE A 92 7.35 -4.03 7.22
C ILE A 92 7.02 -4.15 5.73
N VAL A 93 5.73 -4.03 5.40
CA VAL A 93 5.24 -3.85 4.03
C VAL A 93 4.48 -2.53 3.96
N VAL A 94 4.92 -1.64 3.08
CA VAL A 94 4.30 -0.33 2.87
C VAL A 94 3.25 -0.46 1.79
N PHE A 95 1.98 -0.22 2.11
CA PHE A 95 0.89 -0.24 1.16
C PHE A 95 0.52 1.16 0.70
N GLY A 96 0.27 1.26 -0.60
CA GLY A 96 -0.03 2.52 -1.24
C GLY A 96 -0.67 2.34 -2.59
N GLU A 97 -1.21 3.43 -3.11
CA GLU A 97 -1.84 3.51 -4.40
C GLU A 97 -0.83 4.03 -5.41
N MET A 98 -0.46 3.18 -6.38
CA MET A 98 0.39 3.55 -7.50
C MET A 98 -0.43 4.29 -8.56
N LEU A 99 -0.04 5.53 -8.83
CA LEU A 99 -0.66 6.40 -9.82
C LEU A 99 0.24 6.46 -11.05
N MET A 100 -0.21 5.84 -12.13
CA MET A 100 0.53 5.85 -13.39
C MET A 100 0.13 7.09 -14.20
N LYS A 101 1.11 7.76 -14.80
CA LYS A 101 0.88 8.91 -15.68
C LYS A 101 -0.14 8.56 -16.77
N GLY A 102 -1.10 9.45 -16.98
CA GLY A 102 -2.19 9.28 -17.93
C GLY A 102 -3.49 8.86 -17.25
N ARG A 103 -4.30 8.06 -17.95
CA ARG A 103 -5.65 7.72 -17.49
C ARG A 103 -5.60 6.57 -16.49
N SER A 104 -6.23 6.78 -15.34
CA SER A 104 -6.38 5.78 -14.27
C SER A 104 -7.08 4.48 -14.74
N PRO A 105 -6.92 3.37 -14.00
CA PRO A 105 -7.56 2.09 -14.34
C PRO A 105 -9.08 2.17 -14.43
N THR A 106 -9.76 2.89 -13.51
CA THR A 106 -11.21 3.06 -13.59
C THR A 106 -11.64 4.20 -14.52
N ARG A 107 -10.67 4.95 -15.06
CA ARG A 107 -10.84 6.04 -16.02
C ARG A 107 -11.52 7.29 -15.48
N ILE A 108 -11.61 7.40 -14.15
CA ILE A 108 -12.21 8.53 -13.43
C ILE A 108 -11.16 9.64 -13.28
N GLU A 109 -9.96 9.29 -12.83
CA GLU A 109 -8.85 10.23 -12.63
C GLU A 109 -7.89 10.26 -13.82
N MET A 110 -7.23 11.40 -14.02
CA MET A 110 -6.11 11.56 -14.93
C MET A 110 -4.92 12.09 -14.14
N HIS A 111 -3.81 11.36 -14.19
CA HIS A 111 -2.59 11.66 -13.44
C HIS A 111 -1.59 12.34 -14.36
N GLU A 112 -1.11 13.52 -13.96
CA GLU A 112 -0.13 14.27 -14.76
C GLU A 112 1.25 13.63 -14.71
N ASP A 113 1.59 12.99 -13.58
CA ASP A 113 2.87 12.35 -13.31
C ASP A 113 2.72 11.01 -12.60
N PHE A 114 3.85 10.31 -12.42
CA PHE A 114 3.91 9.09 -11.63
C PHE A 114 3.98 9.45 -10.15
N ASP A 115 3.14 8.80 -9.34
CA ASP A 115 3.11 9.05 -7.91
C ASP A 115 2.75 7.78 -7.14
N TYR A 116 3.10 7.74 -5.86
CA TYR A 116 2.80 6.63 -4.96
C TYR A 116 2.30 7.15 -3.63
N VAL A 117 1.01 6.97 -3.37
CA VAL A 117 0.34 7.50 -2.18
C VAL A 117 0.21 6.39 -1.14
N VAL A 118 1.04 6.45 -0.10
CA VAL A 118 0.98 5.52 1.04
C VAL A 118 -0.33 5.72 1.81
N PHE A 119 -0.99 4.63 2.17
CA PHE A 119 -2.19 4.68 3.03
C PHE A 119 -2.14 3.74 4.23
N ASP A 120 -1.31 2.68 4.21
CA ASP A 120 -1.20 1.74 5.33
C ASP A 120 0.18 1.09 5.37
N ILE A 121 0.57 0.60 6.55
CA ILE A 121 1.82 -0.15 6.74
C ILE A 121 1.50 -1.42 7.53
N TRP A 122 1.94 -2.57 7.03
CA TRP A 122 1.85 -3.85 7.73
C TRP A 122 3.14 -4.13 8.48
N SER A 123 3.03 -4.43 9.78
CA SER A 123 4.14 -4.86 10.64
C SER A 123 4.12 -6.37 10.80
N THR A 124 5.23 -7.04 10.51
CA THR A 124 5.35 -8.49 10.76
C THR A 124 5.51 -8.78 12.25
N LYS A 125 6.21 -7.91 12.99
CA LYS A 125 6.38 -8.04 14.44
C LYS A 125 5.06 -7.98 15.19
N GLN A 126 4.15 -7.10 14.77
CA GLN A 126 2.82 -6.94 15.38
C GLN A 126 1.74 -7.79 14.70
N ASN A 127 2.04 -8.37 13.53
CA ASN A 127 1.14 -9.16 12.70
C ASN A 127 -0.19 -8.44 12.40
N ARG A 128 -0.11 -7.14 12.07
CA ARG A 128 -1.26 -6.26 11.81
C ARG A 128 -0.84 -5.01 11.05
N PHE A 129 -1.83 -4.27 10.55
CA PHE A 129 -1.62 -2.89 10.10
C PHE A 129 -1.35 -1.97 11.29
N LEU A 130 -0.42 -1.03 11.11
CA LEU A 130 -0.14 0.04 12.07
C LEU A 130 -1.36 0.95 12.20
N HIS A 131 -1.52 1.57 13.38
CA HIS A 131 -2.61 2.53 13.60
C HIS A 131 -2.31 3.85 12.92
N TYR A 132 -3.39 4.56 12.57
CA TYR A 132 -3.36 5.98 12.22
C TYR A 132 -3.00 6.85 13.42
#